data_AF-A0A843BY12-F1
#
_entry.id   AF-A0A843BY12-F1
#
_cell.length_a   1.000
_cell.length_b   1.000
_cell.length_c   1.000
_cell.angle_alpha   90.00
_cell.angle_beta   90.00
_cell.angle_gamma   90.00
#
_symmetry.space_group_name_H-M   'P 1'
#
loop_
_entity.id
_entity.type
_entity.pdbx_description
1 polymer ?
#
loop_
_entity_poly.entity_id
_entity_poly.type
_entity_poly.pdbx_seq_one_letter_code
_entity_poly.pdbx_strand_id
1 'polypeptide(L)'
;MSYVSWYPNTSRDRLNFFLKTFPAFIVLMFFLYFVLDWLGAFEFLEVLVRDNSVWLLDSIFGMDTTEFTVGFFQRIDLDPLTNSNVYFGTPYFPGLRMPIYPRTLLIIRACTGMEAGALLMTLIFITPAKWQNKTVAHVTNLLMMHIGNTFRVAFHFWFTEYLYRLWGDADKAFFWAHDMLSKVFGFVGIVIFTLVIERTGVRIVSTFGAWIDAGAEGLKRITWRVQGKAYYLDKVAVYDESVTTESVPVRVEEIAKKNFYPKEEIESNKWSFFKKTFGVFAGIAIVIIGIGFIPYLNRLIGTTTDGIATSFGALQTGSVSYNFFWYKSTFQLLNADNAFITNVVSSGILLFALMVALLYVTPAKKLNKGLAIGLTPVIIFPLNFLRLGVQKWATWKVANGILSDTKPLLYENVADIVTTWFPFFFWILLFAGLMLIYRALKVRAFSMMWSWLHQLVITLGWLVGLRDKPRALIDSKAIATSAGSE
;
A
#
# COMPACT_ATOMS: atom_id res chain seq x y z
N MET A 1 3.72 28.11 32.14
CA MET A 1 4.81 27.40 31.44
C MET A 1 4.61 27.56 29.95
N SER A 2 5.55 28.17 29.23
CA SER A 2 5.45 28.41 27.79
C SER A 2 5.47 27.09 27.02
N TYR A 3 4.31 26.69 26.51
CA TYR A 3 4.14 25.55 25.61
C TYR A 3 4.77 25.89 24.25
N VAL A 4 6.09 25.74 24.15
CA VAL A 4 6.75 25.67 22.85
C VAL A 4 6.32 24.33 22.25
N SER A 5 5.47 24.37 21.21
CA SER A 5 5.19 23.20 20.40
C SER A 5 6.54 22.64 19.93
N TRP A 6 6.84 21.40 20.30
CA TRP A 6 8.00 20.72 19.73
C TRP A 6 7.63 20.41 18.27
N TYR A 7 7.88 21.36 17.38
CA TYR A 7 7.70 21.23 15.94
C TYR A 7 8.94 21.81 15.27
N PRO A 8 9.64 21.08 14.39
CA PRO A 8 10.84 21.61 13.76
C PRO A 8 10.49 22.82 12.88
N ASN A 9 11.08 23.98 13.17
CA ASN A 9 10.73 25.25 12.54
C ASN A 9 11.10 25.30 11.05
N THR A 10 12.23 24.70 10.66
CA THR A 10 12.71 24.73 9.27
C THR A 10 12.36 23.46 8.50
N SER A 11 12.19 23.58 7.18
CA SER A 11 11.94 22.43 6.29
C SER A 11 13.12 21.45 6.26
N ARG A 12 14.35 21.95 6.45
CA ARG A 12 15.56 21.13 6.55
C ARG A 12 15.55 20.30 7.84
N ASP A 13 15.15 20.89 8.95
CA ASP A 13 15.07 20.19 10.24
C ASP A 13 13.96 19.14 10.24
N ARG A 14 12.80 19.45 9.63
CA ARG A 14 11.71 18.47 9.44
C ARG A 14 12.18 17.26 8.62
N LEU A 15 12.90 17.48 7.52
CA LEU A 15 13.45 16.38 6.72
C LEU A 15 14.50 15.56 7.49
N ASN A 16 15.43 16.22 8.17
CA ASN A 16 16.45 15.54 8.97
C ASN A 16 15.82 14.72 10.10
N PHE A 17 14.78 15.25 10.74
CA PHE A 17 13.98 14.54 11.73
C PHE A 17 13.32 13.30 11.12
N PHE A 18 12.59 13.45 10.02
CA PHE A 18 11.96 12.33 9.29
C PHE A 18 12.96 11.22 8.95
N LEU A 19 14.10 11.57 8.35
CA LEU A 19 15.12 10.60 7.94
C LEU A 19 15.75 9.84 9.12
N LYS A 20 15.75 10.41 10.33
CA LYS A 20 16.23 9.74 11.54
C LYS A 20 15.15 8.91 12.22
N THR A 21 13.95 9.44 12.37
CA THR A 21 12.92 8.82 13.20
C THR A 21 12.04 7.84 12.44
N PHE A 22 11.81 8.03 11.15
CA PHE A 22 10.94 7.15 10.38
C PHE A 22 11.54 5.74 10.19
N PRO A 23 12.85 5.57 9.87
CA PRO A 23 13.44 4.23 9.85
C PRO A 23 13.44 3.56 11.23
N ALA A 24 13.73 4.32 12.29
CA ALA A 24 13.68 3.82 13.66
C ALA A 24 12.27 3.37 14.04
N PHE A 25 11.24 4.11 13.61
CA PHE A 25 9.84 3.72 13.76
C PHE A 25 9.53 2.39 13.07
N ILE A 26 9.96 2.20 11.82
CA ILE A 26 9.72 0.93 11.12
C ILE A 26 10.37 -0.23 11.90
N VAL A 27 11.63 -0.11 12.28
CA VAL A 27 12.36 -1.18 12.99
C VAL A 27 11.71 -1.49 14.34
N LEU A 28 11.36 -0.47 15.12
CA LEU A 28 10.72 -0.65 16.43
C LEU A 28 9.30 -1.22 16.29
N MET A 29 8.54 -0.83 15.27
CA MET A 29 7.22 -1.39 15.03
C MET A 29 7.31 -2.88 14.70
N PHE A 30 8.23 -3.26 13.81
CA PHE A 30 8.49 -4.68 13.52
C PHE A 30 8.90 -5.45 14.79
N PHE A 31 9.77 -4.87 15.61
CA PHE A 31 10.18 -5.51 16.87
C PHE A 31 8.99 -5.67 17.83
N LEU A 32 8.26 -4.59 18.12
CA LEU A 32 7.15 -4.61 19.07
C LEU A 32 5.99 -5.48 18.59
N TYR A 33 5.74 -5.54 17.28
CA TYR A 33 4.68 -6.37 16.73
C TYR A 33 5.08 -7.84 16.66
N PHE A 34 6.22 -8.20 16.06
CA PHE A 34 6.56 -9.60 15.84
C PHE A 34 7.26 -10.28 17.03
N VAL A 35 8.09 -9.56 17.79
CA VAL A 35 8.85 -10.16 18.89
C VAL A 35 7.97 -10.33 20.13
N LEU A 36 7.15 -9.34 20.48
CA LEU A 36 6.23 -9.48 21.61
C LEU A 36 5.16 -10.55 21.35
N ASP A 37 4.75 -10.68 20.10
CA ASP A 37 3.88 -11.77 19.67
C ASP A 37 4.54 -13.14 19.85
N TRP A 38 5.80 -13.26 19.43
CA TRP A 38 6.56 -14.51 19.59
C TRP A 38 6.75 -14.92 21.05
N LEU A 39 6.77 -13.95 21.97
CA LEU A 39 6.85 -14.17 23.42
C LEU A 39 5.49 -14.46 24.07
N GLY A 40 4.39 -14.49 23.33
CA GLY A 40 3.06 -14.79 23.86
C GLY A 40 2.38 -13.64 24.61
N ALA A 41 2.94 -12.43 24.58
CA ALA A 41 2.36 -11.27 25.27
C ALA A 41 0.97 -10.88 24.72
N PHE A 42 0.74 -11.18 23.45
CA PHE A 42 -0.49 -10.88 22.73
C PHE A 42 -1.61 -11.88 23.05
N GLU A 43 -1.30 -13.17 23.17
CA GLU A 43 -2.24 -14.19 23.64
C GLU A 43 -2.74 -13.86 25.06
N PHE A 44 -1.84 -13.45 25.95
CA PHE A 44 -2.21 -12.99 27.29
C PHE A 44 -3.22 -11.83 27.25
N LEU A 45 -2.99 -10.84 26.38
CA LEU A 45 -3.88 -9.68 26.26
C LEU A 45 -5.26 -10.09 25.68
N GLU A 46 -5.28 -11.00 24.71
CA GLU A 46 -6.53 -11.50 24.12
C GLU A 46 -7.39 -12.24 25.14
N VAL A 47 -6.77 -13.10 25.97
CA VAL A 47 -7.45 -13.78 27.09
C VAL A 47 -8.00 -12.76 28.10
N LEU A 48 -7.18 -11.79 28.50
CA LEU A 48 -7.60 -10.77 29.45
C LEU A 48 -8.75 -9.90 28.91
N VAL A 49 -8.71 -9.55 27.62
CA VAL A 49 -9.81 -8.81 26.96
C VAL A 49 -11.06 -9.67 26.87
N ARG A 50 -10.95 -10.97 26.55
CA ARG A 50 -12.09 -11.90 26.53
C ARG A 50 -12.80 -11.93 27.87
N ASP A 51 -12.06 -12.25 28.93
CA ASP A 51 -12.64 -12.50 30.25
C ASP A 51 -13.29 -11.23 30.81
N ASN A 52 -12.65 -10.08 30.66
CA ASN A 52 -13.23 -8.80 31.05
C ASN A 52 -14.43 -8.39 30.16
N SER A 53 -14.45 -8.81 28.89
CA SER A 53 -15.61 -8.55 28.00
C SER A 53 -16.80 -9.38 28.41
N VAL A 54 -16.60 -10.66 28.75
CA VAL A 54 -17.64 -11.53 29.29
C VAL A 54 -18.21 -10.93 30.58
N TRP A 55 -17.34 -10.49 31.50
CA TRP A 55 -17.76 -9.81 32.72
C TRP A 55 -18.60 -8.54 32.43
N LEU A 56 -18.21 -7.72 31.45
CA LEU A 56 -19.00 -6.54 31.05
C LEU A 56 -20.35 -6.90 30.43
N LEU A 57 -20.42 -7.97 29.62
CA LEU A 57 -21.67 -8.45 29.03
C LEU A 57 -22.68 -8.84 30.12
N ASP A 58 -22.20 -9.49 31.17
CA ASP A 58 -23.00 -9.85 32.35
C ASP A 58 -23.40 -8.60 33.15
N SER A 59 -22.42 -7.84 33.61
CA SER A 59 -22.61 -6.80 34.62
C SER A 59 -23.27 -5.51 34.09
N ILE A 60 -23.03 -5.16 32.83
CA ILE A 60 -23.50 -3.91 32.22
C ILE A 60 -24.62 -4.14 31.22
N PHE A 61 -24.48 -5.14 30.36
CA PHE A 61 -25.45 -5.41 29.30
C PHE A 61 -26.55 -6.39 29.72
N GLY A 62 -26.47 -6.97 30.92
CA GLY A 62 -27.50 -7.84 31.49
C GLY A 62 -27.71 -9.14 30.72
N MET A 63 -26.68 -9.61 30.01
CA MET A 63 -26.72 -10.88 29.32
C MET A 63 -26.42 -12.01 30.29
N ASP A 64 -27.23 -13.08 30.28
CA ASP A 64 -26.93 -14.26 31.10
C ASP A 64 -25.72 -15.00 30.52
N THR A 65 -24.57 -14.80 31.15
CA THR A 65 -23.30 -15.39 30.72
C THR A 65 -23.13 -16.83 31.18
N THR A 66 -24.02 -17.38 32.00
CA THR A 66 -23.93 -18.77 32.48
C THR A 66 -24.13 -19.80 31.37
N GLU A 67 -24.85 -19.42 30.31
CA GLU A 67 -25.05 -20.23 29.11
C GLU A 67 -23.95 -20.03 28.06
N PHE A 68 -22.99 -19.13 28.31
CA PHE A 68 -21.94 -18.86 27.34
C PHE A 68 -20.90 -19.98 27.41
N THR A 69 -20.50 -20.49 26.25
CA THR A 69 -19.29 -21.31 26.18
C THR A 69 -18.11 -20.37 26.00
N VAL A 70 -17.36 -20.12 27.06
CA VAL A 70 -16.12 -19.34 27.04
C VAL A 70 -14.95 -20.30 26.98
N GLY A 71 -14.02 -20.05 26.05
CA GLY A 71 -12.88 -20.91 25.96
C GLY A 71 -11.98 -20.57 24.80
N PHE A 72 -11.32 -21.62 24.38
CA PHE A 72 -10.34 -21.66 23.33
C PHE A 72 -11.02 -22.39 22.18
N PHE A 73 -11.22 -21.71 21.06
CA PHE A 73 -11.93 -22.23 19.90
C PHE A 73 -11.02 -22.32 18.70
N GLN A 74 -11.14 -23.41 17.95
CA GLN A 74 -10.43 -23.55 16.68
C GLN A 74 -10.90 -22.46 15.73
N ARG A 75 -9.93 -21.76 15.16
CA ARG A 75 -10.18 -20.93 14.00
C ARG A 75 -10.15 -21.84 12.77
N ILE A 76 -11.23 -21.78 12.02
CA ILE A 76 -11.35 -22.45 10.74
C ILE A 76 -11.35 -21.33 9.72
N ASP A 77 -10.20 -21.11 9.10
CA ASP A 77 -10.09 -20.18 7.99
C ASP A 77 -9.98 -20.94 6.68
N LEU A 78 -10.24 -20.23 5.60
CA LEU A 78 -9.80 -20.64 4.28
C LEU A 78 -8.27 -20.61 4.26
N ASP A 79 -7.66 -21.70 3.75
CA ASP A 79 -6.23 -21.73 3.54
C ASP A 79 -5.82 -20.59 2.61
N PRO A 80 -4.87 -19.71 3.00
CA PRO A 80 -4.33 -18.74 2.05
C PRO A 80 -3.66 -19.43 0.85
N LEU A 81 -3.32 -20.72 0.96
CA LEU A 81 -2.65 -21.50 -0.09
C LEU A 81 -3.59 -22.49 -0.83
N THR A 82 -4.80 -22.78 -0.34
CA THR A 82 -5.72 -23.78 -0.92
C THR A 82 -7.21 -23.40 -0.84
N ASN A 83 -8.07 -24.20 -1.47
CA ASN A 83 -9.54 -24.01 -1.45
C ASN A 83 -10.22 -24.68 -0.27
N SER A 84 -9.43 -25.36 0.55
CA SER A 84 -9.89 -26.03 1.74
C SER A 84 -9.87 -25.07 2.91
N ASN A 85 -10.71 -25.38 3.88
CA ASN A 85 -10.52 -24.84 5.20
C ASN A 85 -9.22 -25.42 5.77
N VAL A 86 -8.32 -24.56 6.24
CA VAL A 86 -7.23 -25.04 7.10
C VAL A 86 -7.81 -25.24 8.46
N TYR A 87 -7.81 -26.50 8.84
CA TYR A 87 -7.83 -26.84 10.23
C TYR A 87 -6.41 -26.75 10.75
N PHE A 88 -6.10 -25.66 11.44
CA PHE A 88 -4.81 -25.55 12.08
C PHE A 88 -4.83 -26.46 13.31
N GLY A 89 -4.10 -27.57 13.25
CA GLY A 89 -4.09 -28.65 14.24
C GLY A 89 -3.99 -28.20 15.70
N THR A 90 -3.46 -26.99 15.93
CA THR A 90 -3.79 -26.05 17.03
C THR A 90 -3.34 -24.63 16.61
N PRO A 91 -4.21 -23.59 16.59
CA PRO A 91 -4.31 -22.62 17.66
C PRO A 91 -5.78 -22.42 18.01
N TYR A 92 -6.08 -22.70 19.26
CA TYR A 92 -7.32 -22.22 19.78
C TYR A 92 -7.18 -20.74 20.08
N PHE A 93 -8.15 -19.94 19.66
CA PHE A 93 -8.20 -18.52 20.00
C PHE A 93 -9.15 -18.31 21.17
N PRO A 94 -8.86 -17.35 22.07
CA PRO A 94 -9.83 -16.94 23.06
C PRO A 94 -11.07 -16.43 22.33
N GLY A 95 -12.22 -17.00 22.67
CA GLY A 95 -13.49 -16.61 22.07
C GLY A 95 -14.64 -16.97 22.99
N LEU A 96 -15.84 -16.69 22.51
CA LEU A 96 -17.06 -17.10 23.17
C LEU A 96 -18.13 -17.54 22.18
N ARG A 97 -18.97 -18.47 22.60
CA ARG A 97 -20.19 -18.86 21.90
C ARG A 97 -21.37 -18.42 22.75
N MET A 98 -22.19 -17.55 22.18
CA MET A 98 -23.44 -17.07 22.81
C MET A 98 -24.56 -18.09 22.51
N PRO A 99 -25.54 -18.26 23.41
CA PRO A 99 -26.59 -19.27 23.26
C PRO A 99 -27.48 -19.02 22.05
N ILE A 100 -27.73 -17.74 21.72
CA ILE A 100 -28.66 -17.35 20.67
C ILE A 100 -27.96 -17.16 19.32
N TYR A 101 -26.72 -16.66 19.31
CA TYR A 101 -26.00 -16.42 18.07
C TYR A 101 -25.32 -17.71 17.57
N PRO A 102 -25.58 -18.17 16.33
CA PRO A 102 -25.21 -19.52 15.90
C PRO A 102 -23.71 -19.73 15.64
N ARG A 103 -22.89 -18.67 15.67
CA ARG A 103 -21.45 -18.74 15.36
C ARG A 103 -20.60 -18.43 16.58
N THR A 104 -19.42 -19.04 16.60
CA THR A 104 -18.37 -18.71 17.57
C THR A 104 -17.80 -17.33 17.26
N LEU A 105 -17.74 -16.47 18.27
CA LEU A 105 -17.12 -15.16 18.19
C LEU A 105 -15.70 -15.25 18.72
N LEU A 106 -14.73 -15.24 17.81
CA LEU A 106 -13.31 -15.29 18.13
C LEU A 106 -12.78 -13.88 18.42
N ILE A 107 -11.96 -13.75 19.45
CA ILE A 107 -11.24 -12.50 19.75
C ILE A 107 -9.84 -12.67 19.17
N ILE A 108 -9.62 -12.06 18.00
CA ILE A 108 -8.35 -12.08 17.28
C ILE A 108 -7.60 -10.75 17.44
N ARG A 109 -6.32 -10.75 17.10
CA ARG A 109 -5.39 -9.61 17.22
C ARG A 109 -5.89 -8.27 16.69
N ALA A 110 -6.68 -8.30 15.61
CA ALA A 110 -7.29 -7.11 15.02
C ALA A 110 -8.37 -6.48 15.93
N CYS A 111 -9.08 -7.31 16.70
CA CYS A 111 -10.16 -6.90 17.61
C CYS A 111 -9.63 -6.35 18.94
N THR A 112 -8.41 -6.73 19.33
CA THR A 112 -7.71 -6.24 20.54
C THR A 112 -6.81 -5.03 20.28
N GLY A 113 -6.86 -4.47 19.06
CA GLY A 113 -6.15 -3.23 18.71
C GLY A 113 -4.64 -3.31 18.88
N MET A 114 -4.05 -4.51 18.88
CA MET A 114 -2.63 -4.74 19.20
C MET A 114 -1.69 -4.17 18.13
N GLU A 115 -2.07 -4.26 16.86
CA GLU A 115 -1.32 -3.62 15.76
C GLU A 115 -1.29 -2.09 15.94
N ALA A 116 -2.47 -1.48 16.15
CA ALA A 116 -2.59 -0.04 16.41
C ALA A 116 -1.84 0.37 17.69
N GLY A 117 -1.86 -0.49 18.70
CA GLY A 117 -1.13 -0.32 19.95
C GLY A 117 0.38 -0.32 19.77
N ALA A 118 0.92 -1.31 19.05
CA ALA A 118 2.34 -1.38 18.72
C ALA A 118 2.78 -0.16 17.91
N LEU A 119 1.96 0.29 16.95
CA LEU A 119 2.19 1.52 16.19
C LEU A 119 2.24 2.76 17.10
N LEU A 120 1.28 2.91 18.02
CA LEU A 120 1.22 4.04 18.96
C LEU A 120 2.36 4.01 19.97
N MET A 121 2.70 2.85 20.53
CA MET A 121 3.86 2.69 21.42
C MET A 121 5.14 3.08 20.68
N THR A 122 5.31 2.60 19.45
CA THR A 122 6.46 2.99 18.64
C THR A 122 6.51 4.50 18.43
N LEU A 123 5.37 5.13 18.11
CA LEU A 123 5.23 6.57 17.92
C LEU A 123 5.57 7.37 19.19
N ILE A 124 5.17 6.89 20.37
CA ILE A 124 5.54 7.48 21.67
C ILE A 124 7.06 7.43 21.86
N PHE A 125 7.69 6.29 21.55
CA PHE A 125 9.13 6.11 21.68
C PHE A 125 9.93 7.10 20.83
N ILE A 126 9.56 7.26 19.56
CA ILE A 126 10.28 8.14 18.63
C ILE A 126 9.95 9.63 18.83
N THR A 127 8.80 9.95 19.44
CA THR A 127 8.40 11.33 19.69
C THR A 127 9.34 11.96 20.72
N PRO A 128 9.94 13.12 20.45
CA PRO A 128 10.82 13.78 21.40
C PRO A 128 10.04 14.32 22.61
N ALA A 129 10.28 13.69 23.75
CA ALA A 129 9.69 14.02 25.05
C ALA A 129 10.62 13.51 26.16
N LYS A 130 10.43 13.98 27.40
CA LYS A 130 11.14 13.45 28.57
C LYS A 130 10.80 11.97 28.75
N TRP A 131 11.78 11.15 29.16
CA TRP A 131 11.57 9.71 29.40
C TRP A 131 10.43 9.43 30.37
N GLN A 132 10.30 10.23 31.44
CA GLN A 132 9.18 10.14 32.40
C GLN A 132 7.82 10.25 31.70
N ASN A 133 7.66 11.26 30.83
CA ASN A 133 6.41 11.47 30.07
C ASN A 133 6.16 10.32 29.09
N LYS A 134 7.20 9.77 28.46
CA LYS A 134 7.09 8.61 27.59
C LYS A 134 6.62 7.37 28.34
N THR A 135 7.20 7.10 29.51
CA THR A 135 6.78 5.97 30.35
C THR A 135 5.32 6.10 30.76
N VAL A 136 4.90 7.29 31.22
CA VAL A 136 3.49 7.56 31.53
C VAL A 136 2.61 7.35 30.30
N ALA A 137 2.99 7.90 29.14
CA ALA A 137 2.26 7.71 27.89
C ALA A 137 2.12 6.24 27.49
N HIS A 138 3.15 5.41 27.69
CA HIS A 138 3.08 3.98 27.43
C HIS A 138 2.11 3.25 28.36
N VAL A 139 2.17 3.53 29.66
CA VAL A 139 1.26 2.95 30.64
C VAL A 139 -0.19 3.38 30.34
N THR A 140 -0.39 4.67 30.07
CA THR A 140 -1.70 5.19 29.67
C THR A 140 -2.19 4.54 28.39
N ASN A 141 -1.35 4.39 27.37
CA ASN A 141 -1.71 3.72 26.11
C ASN A 141 -2.12 2.26 26.34
N LEU A 142 -1.36 1.50 27.14
CA LEU A 142 -1.70 0.11 27.46
C LEU A 142 -3.03 0.00 28.22
N LEU A 143 -3.26 0.86 29.21
CA LEU A 143 -4.52 0.89 29.95
C LEU A 143 -5.71 1.24 29.06
N MET A 144 -5.55 2.26 28.20
CA MET A 144 -6.60 2.68 27.27
C MET A 144 -6.89 1.62 26.21
N MET A 145 -5.86 0.96 25.69
CA MET A 145 -6.04 -0.18 24.80
C MET A 145 -6.81 -1.29 25.50
N HIS A 146 -6.41 -1.66 26.72
CA HIS A 146 -7.08 -2.72 27.44
C HIS A 146 -8.56 -2.38 27.69
N ILE A 147 -8.83 -1.26 28.37
CA ILE A 147 -10.18 -0.83 28.72
C ILE A 147 -11.01 -0.60 27.45
N GLY A 148 -10.49 0.18 26.50
CA GLY A 148 -11.20 0.52 25.27
C GLY A 148 -11.55 -0.70 24.43
N ASN A 149 -10.64 -1.66 24.29
CA ASN A 149 -10.91 -2.87 23.53
C ASN A 149 -11.87 -3.82 24.27
N THR A 150 -11.81 -3.93 25.60
CA THR A 150 -12.80 -4.68 26.37
C THR A 150 -14.21 -4.11 26.18
N PHE A 151 -14.38 -2.80 26.31
CA PHE A 151 -15.68 -2.15 26.07
C PHE A 151 -16.13 -2.33 24.62
N ARG A 152 -15.21 -2.18 23.67
CA ARG A 152 -15.50 -2.36 22.24
C ARG A 152 -16.00 -3.79 21.99
N VAL A 153 -15.23 -4.81 22.39
CA VAL A 153 -15.56 -6.22 22.14
C VAL A 153 -16.90 -6.58 22.79
N ALA A 154 -17.09 -6.24 24.07
CA ALA A 154 -18.36 -6.48 24.76
C ALA A 154 -19.53 -5.80 24.03
N PHE A 155 -19.41 -4.52 23.69
CA PHE A 155 -20.44 -3.81 22.94
C PHE A 155 -20.75 -4.47 21.59
N HIS A 156 -19.73 -4.91 20.86
CA HIS A 156 -19.90 -5.54 19.54
C HIS A 156 -20.65 -6.86 19.66
N PHE A 157 -20.33 -7.68 20.67
CA PHE A 157 -21.01 -8.95 20.89
C PHE A 157 -22.46 -8.77 21.32
N TRP A 158 -22.71 -7.88 22.27
CA TRP A 158 -24.07 -7.49 22.67
C TRP A 158 -24.88 -6.99 21.47
N PHE A 159 -24.32 -6.06 20.68
CA PHE A 159 -25.04 -5.47 19.55
C PHE A 159 -25.25 -6.47 18.41
N THR A 160 -24.29 -7.39 18.20
CA THR A 160 -24.44 -8.50 17.23
C THR A 160 -25.60 -9.40 17.63
N GLU A 161 -25.70 -9.78 18.90
CA GLU A 161 -26.83 -10.60 19.37
C GLU A 161 -28.16 -9.84 19.24
N TYR A 162 -28.19 -8.56 19.63
CA TYR A 162 -29.37 -7.72 19.49
C TYR A 162 -29.85 -7.64 18.03
N LEU A 163 -28.95 -7.37 17.09
CA LEU A 163 -29.29 -7.33 15.66
C LEU A 163 -29.72 -8.70 15.13
N TYR A 164 -29.10 -9.77 15.61
CA TYR A 164 -29.48 -11.12 15.22
C TYR A 164 -30.90 -11.46 15.69
N ARG A 165 -31.27 -11.10 16.92
CA ARG A 165 -32.65 -11.26 17.42
C ARG A 165 -33.67 -10.49 16.57
N LEU A 166 -33.29 -9.34 16.00
CA LEU A 166 -34.16 -8.53 15.15
C LEU A 166 -34.27 -9.05 13.71
N TRP A 167 -33.17 -9.53 13.13
CA TRP A 167 -33.10 -9.83 11.69
C TRP A 167 -33.08 -11.33 11.36
N GLY A 168 -32.72 -12.19 12.32
CA GLY A 168 -32.56 -13.63 12.11
C GLY A 168 -31.36 -14.03 11.23
N ASP A 169 -30.58 -13.06 10.75
CA ASP A 169 -29.45 -13.26 9.84
C ASP A 169 -28.13 -12.94 10.56
N ALA A 170 -27.32 -13.98 10.74
CA ALA A 170 -26.06 -13.89 11.48
C ALA A 170 -24.96 -13.12 10.75
N ASP A 171 -24.91 -13.18 9.41
CA ASP A 171 -23.94 -12.46 8.59
C ASP A 171 -24.26 -10.97 8.58
N LYS A 172 -25.54 -10.65 8.38
CA LYS A 172 -26.01 -9.27 8.37
C LYS A 172 -25.83 -8.62 9.74
N ALA A 173 -26.16 -9.31 10.83
CA ALA A 173 -25.97 -8.80 12.18
C ALA A 173 -24.49 -8.51 12.47
N PHE A 174 -23.59 -9.44 12.11
CA PHE A 174 -22.15 -9.25 12.30
C PHE A 174 -21.58 -8.12 11.43
N PHE A 175 -21.96 -8.03 10.16
CA PHE A 175 -21.49 -6.98 9.26
C PHE A 175 -21.81 -5.57 9.78
N TRP A 176 -23.03 -5.35 10.30
CA TRP A 176 -23.42 -4.04 10.82
C TRP A 176 -22.79 -3.73 12.17
N ALA A 177 -22.77 -4.70 13.09
CA ALA A 177 -22.22 -4.53 14.42
C ALA A 177 -20.68 -4.44 14.41
N HIS A 178 -20.02 -5.30 13.64
CA HIS A 178 -18.58 -5.37 13.53
C HIS A 178 -18.04 -4.52 12.38
N ASP A 179 -18.35 -4.79 11.12
CA ASP A 179 -17.57 -4.19 10.03
C ASP A 179 -17.89 -2.72 9.78
N MET A 180 -19.15 -2.30 9.94
CA MET A 180 -19.53 -0.90 9.71
C MET A 180 -19.30 -0.03 10.95
N LEU A 181 -19.83 -0.46 12.09
CA LEU A 181 -19.82 0.34 13.30
C LEU A 181 -18.42 0.40 13.95
N SER A 182 -17.59 -0.64 13.78
CA SER A 182 -16.20 -0.59 14.26
C SER A 182 -15.35 0.48 13.57
N LYS A 183 -15.66 0.87 12.33
CA LYS A 183 -14.93 1.94 11.64
C LYS A 183 -15.14 3.28 12.34
N VAL A 184 -16.38 3.56 12.75
CA VAL A 184 -16.74 4.79 13.45
C VAL A 184 -16.14 4.79 14.85
N PHE A 185 -16.31 3.71 15.62
CA PHE A 185 -15.71 3.59 16.96
C PHE A 185 -14.19 3.60 16.93
N GLY A 186 -13.60 2.94 15.93
CA GLY A 186 -12.16 2.95 15.71
C GLY A 186 -11.64 4.36 15.45
N PHE A 187 -12.30 5.13 14.59
CA PHE A 187 -11.93 6.52 14.32
C PHE A 187 -12.03 7.41 15.57
N VAL A 188 -13.18 7.39 16.25
CA VAL A 188 -13.39 8.18 17.48
C VAL A 188 -12.41 7.76 18.57
N GLY A 189 -12.19 6.46 18.74
CA GLY A 189 -11.24 5.89 19.70
C GLY A 189 -9.82 6.38 19.45
N ILE A 190 -9.34 6.36 18.19
CA ILE A 190 -8.01 6.89 17.82
C ILE A 190 -7.88 8.37 18.18
N VAL A 191 -8.91 9.19 17.93
CA VAL A 191 -8.89 10.62 18.29
C VAL A 191 -8.77 10.79 19.81
N ILE A 192 -9.58 10.09 20.59
CA ILE A 192 -9.55 10.16 22.05
C ILE A 192 -8.18 9.68 22.59
N PHE A 193 -7.68 8.55 22.09
CA PHE A 193 -6.39 7.98 22.50
C PHE A 193 -5.25 8.97 22.22
N THR A 194 -5.28 9.58 21.04
CA THR A 194 -4.31 10.60 20.64
C THR A 194 -4.33 11.79 21.59
N LEU A 195 -5.52 12.31 21.93
CA LEU A 195 -5.67 13.45 22.85
C LEU A 195 -5.19 13.13 24.27
N VAL A 196 -5.46 11.93 24.77
CA VAL A 196 -5.04 11.53 26.12
C VAL A 196 -3.52 11.35 26.17
N ILE A 197 -2.91 10.71 25.17
CA ILE A 197 -1.44 10.60 25.05
C ILE A 197 -0.81 11.99 24.96
N GLU A 198 -1.35 12.89 24.14
CA GLU A 198 -0.89 14.28 24.02
C GLU A 198 -0.86 15.03 25.36
N ARG A 199 -1.85 14.77 26.24
CA ARG A 199 -1.93 15.37 27.59
C ARG A 199 -0.81 14.91 28.52
N THR A 200 -0.20 13.74 28.29
CA THR A 200 0.99 13.30 29.04
C THR A 200 2.26 14.09 28.67
N GLY A 201 2.17 14.97 27.67
CA GLY A 201 3.28 15.78 27.19
C GLY A 201 4.09 15.12 26.07
N VAL A 202 3.57 14.03 25.47
CA VAL A 202 4.13 13.40 24.27
C VAL A 202 3.33 13.84 23.04
N ARG A 203 3.89 14.75 22.24
CA ARG A 203 3.22 15.40 21.10
C ARG A 203 3.27 14.56 19.82
N ILE A 204 2.56 13.43 19.82
CA ILE A 204 2.57 12.49 18.70
C ILE A 204 1.97 13.09 17.41
N VAL A 205 1.01 14.03 17.51
CA VAL A 205 0.43 14.70 16.34
C VAL A 205 1.46 15.61 15.67
N SER A 206 2.28 16.31 16.45
CA SER A 206 3.38 17.14 15.93
C SER A 206 4.45 16.30 15.23
N THR A 207 4.79 15.13 15.78
CA THR A 207 5.71 14.17 15.15
C THR A 207 5.17 13.70 13.80
N PHE A 208 3.90 13.29 13.75
CA PHE A 208 3.26 12.83 12.51
C PHE A 208 3.11 13.97 11.49
N GLY A 209 2.73 15.17 11.92
CA GLY A 209 2.68 16.37 11.08
C GLY A 209 4.04 16.72 10.47
N ALA A 210 5.11 16.63 11.26
CA ALA A 210 6.47 16.89 10.76
C ALA A 210 6.89 15.90 9.67
N TRP A 211 6.43 14.65 9.75
CA TRP A 211 6.64 13.64 8.71
C TRP A 211 5.84 13.93 7.44
N ILE A 212 4.57 14.32 7.57
CA ILE A 212 3.74 14.71 6.43
C ILE A 212 4.37 15.91 5.72
N ASP A 213 4.78 16.94 6.46
CA ASP A 213 5.44 18.12 5.92
C ASP A 213 6.77 17.78 5.24
N ALA A 214 7.58 16.92 5.85
CA ALA A 214 8.82 16.43 5.25
C ALA A 214 8.55 15.64 3.96
N GLY A 215 7.48 14.85 3.92
CA GLY A 215 6.99 14.14 2.75
C GLY A 215 6.57 15.10 1.65
N ALA A 216 5.73 16.09 1.96
CA ALA A 216 5.27 17.12 1.03
C ALA A 216 6.44 17.95 0.46
N GLU A 217 7.41 18.31 1.30
CA GLU A 217 8.64 18.99 0.86
C GLU A 217 9.52 18.07 0.00
N GLY A 218 9.58 16.79 0.33
CA GLY A 218 10.20 15.75 -0.48
C GLY A 218 9.59 15.71 -1.89
N LEU A 219 8.26 15.70 -1.99
CA LEU A 219 7.53 15.76 -3.26
C LEU A 219 7.89 17.03 -4.04
N LYS A 220 7.93 18.22 -3.40
CA LYS A 220 8.34 19.47 -4.06
C LYS A 220 9.77 19.40 -4.61
N ARG A 221 10.72 18.88 -3.82
CA ARG A 221 12.12 18.71 -4.25
C ARG A 221 12.25 17.72 -5.40
N ILE A 222 11.48 16.63 -5.38
CA ILE A 222 11.43 15.67 -6.49
C ILE A 222 10.88 16.39 -7.73
N THR A 223 9.77 17.12 -7.62
CA THR A 223 9.19 17.92 -8.72
C THR A 223 10.21 18.86 -9.33
N TRP A 224 10.93 19.63 -8.52
CA TRP A 224 11.94 20.57 -9.01
C TRP A 224 13.10 19.86 -9.72
N ARG A 225 13.61 18.76 -9.14
CA ARG A 225 14.66 17.93 -9.78
C ARG A 225 14.19 17.27 -11.07
N VAL A 226 12.92 16.84 -11.13
CA VAL A 226 12.31 16.24 -12.31
C VAL A 226 12.16 17.29 -13.41
N GLN A 227 11.64 18.47 -13.09
CA GLN A 227 11.51 19.59 -14.01
C GLN A 227 12.87 20.00 -14.59
N GLY A 228 13.92 20.07 -13.75
CA GLY A 228 15.29 20.37 -14.17
C GLY A 228 15.94 19.28 -15.04
N LYS A 229 15.35 18.09 -15.14
CA LYS A 229 15.88 16.95 -15.91
C LYS A 229 14.99 16.51 -17.07
N ALA A 230 13.79 17.08 -17.19
CA ALA A 230 12.79 16.77 -18.20
C ALA A 230 13.09 17.46 -19.54
N TYR A 231 14.27 17.20 -20.10
CA TYR A 231 14.67 17.74 -21.38
C TYR A 231 14.95 16.63 -22.38
N TYR A 232 14.64 16.88 -23.65
CA TYR A 232 15.13 16.09 -24.78
C TYR A 232 15.88 17.00 -25.75
N LEU A 233 16.78 16.40 -26.54
CA LEU A 233 17.52 17.09 -27.58
C LEU A 233 16.73 16.98 -28.87
N ASP A 234 16.39 18.12 -29.46
CA ASP A 234 15.73 18.22 -30.75
C ASP A 234 16.70 18.76 -31.78
N LYS A 235 16.60 18.28 -33.03
CA LYS A 235 17.37 18.85 -34.14
C LYS A 235 16.54 19.99 -34.72
N VAL A 236 17.00 21.22 -34.54
CA VAL A 236 16.37 22.40 -35.13
C VAL A 236 17.19 22.76 -36.36
N ALA A 237 16.51 22.88 -37.50
CA ALA A 237 17.13 23.45 -38.69
C ALA A 237 17.16 24.97 -38.50
N VAL A 238 18.34 25.53 -38.35
CA VAL A 238 18.56 26.98 -38.37
C VAL A 238 19.11 27.31 -39.76
N TYR A 239 18.52 28.30 -40.42
CA TYR A 239 19.03 28.80 -41.68
C TYR A 239 19.94 29.98 -41.34
N ASP A 240 21.22 29.86 -41.68
CA ASP A 240 22.16 30.96 -41.50
C ASP A 240 21.94 31.95 -42.65
N GLU A 241 21.41 33.14 -42.33
CA GLU A 241 21.30 34.24 -43.30
C GLU A 241 22.70 34.87 -43.46
N SER A 242 23.54 34.28 -44.31
CA SER A 242 24.76 34.97 -44.73
C SER A 242 24.37 36.24 -45.49
N VAL A 243 24.75 37.38 -44.93
CA VAL A 243 24.52 38.74 -45.44
C VAL A 243 25.32 38.95 -46.73
N THR A 244 24.86 38.38 -47.83
CA THR A 244 25.23 38.76 -49.20
C THR A 244 24.10 38.36 -50.13
N THR A 245 23.68 39.31 -50.98
CA THR A 245 22.44 39.34 -51.76
C THR A 245 22.23 38.23 -52.79
N GLU A 246 23.06 37.19 -52.84
CA GLU A 246 22.98 36.07 -53.81
C GLU A 246 23.40 34.70 -53.26
N SER A 247 23.46 34.48 -51.94
CA SER A 247 23.83 33.17 -51.37
C SER A 247 22.61 32.36 -50.92
N VAL A 248 22.50 31.11 -51.41
CA VAL A 248 21.51 30.11 -50.96
C VAL A 248 21.67 29.87 -49.46
N PRO A 249 20.61 29.98 -48.64
CA PRO A 249 20.72 29.82 -47.19
C PRO A 249 21.22 28.41 -46.84
N VAL A 250 22.33 28.34 -46.11
CA VAL A 250 22.92 27.07 -45.67
C VAL A 250 22.12 26.59 -44.47
N ARG A 251 21.52 25.40 -44.59
CA ARG A 251 20.82 24.74 -43.48
C ARG A 251 21.84 24.21 -42.48
N VAL A 252 21.92 24.83 -41.31
CA VAL A 252 22.73 24.37 -40.19
C VAL A 252 21.82 23.60 -39.23
N GLU A 253 22.13 22.34 -38.96
CA GLU A 253 21.41 21.56 -37.94
C GLU A 253 21.96 21.90 -36.55
N GLU A 254 21.23 22.68 -35.77
CA GLU A 254 21.57 22.96 -34.37
C GLU A 254 20.83 22.00 -33.42
N ILE A 255 21.49 21.56 -32.36
CA ILE A 255 20.90 20.68 -31.35
C ILE A 255 20.32 21.53 -30.21
N ALA A 256 19.01 21.76 -30.21
CA ALA A 256 18.32 22.52 -29.18
C ALA A 256 17.83 21.63 -28.03
N LYS A 257 17.94 22.11 -26.79
CA LYS A 257 17.47 21.42 -25.58
C LYS A 257 16.06 21.89 -25.22
N LYS A 258 15.03 21.05 -25.40
CA LYS A 258 13.63 21.41 -25.14
C LYS A 258 13.10 20.78 -23.85
N ASN A 259 12.53 21.58 -22.94
CA ASN A 259 11.86 21.09 -21.73
C ASN A 259 10.47 20.56 -22.10
N PHE A 260 10.14 19.33 -21.73
CA PHE A 260 8.83 18.74 -21.99
C PHE A 260 7.93 18.70 -20.75
N TYR A 261 8.39 19.21 -19.60
CA TYR A 261 7.60 19.27 -18.37
C TYR A 261 6.52 20.36 -18.49
N PRO A 262 5.21 20.02 -18.43
CA PRO A 262 4.12 20.94 -18.74
C PRO A 262 3.74 21.80 -17.51
N LYS A 263 4.68 22.55 -16.95
CA LYS A 263 4.48 23.29 -15.69
C LYS A 263 3.28 24.23 -15.74
N GLU A 264 3.21 25.06 -16.77
CA GLU A 264 2.15 26.07 -16.93
C GLU A 264 0.76 25.42 -17.09
N GLU A 265 0.67 24.31 -17.84
CA GLU A 265 -0.58 23.56 -17.98
C GLU A 265 -1.00 22.92 -16.65
N ILE A 266 -0.05 22.35 -15.89
CA ILE A 266 -0.33 21.76 -14.58
C ILE A 266 -0.82 22.83 -13.58
N GLU A 267 -0.12 23.96 -13.48
CA GLU A 267 -0.48 25.04 -12.54
C GLU A 267 -1.80 25.71 -12.89
N SER A 268 -2.13 25.80 -14.18
CA SER A 268 -3.42 26.31 -14.66
C SER A 268 -4.53 25.26 -14.74
N ASN A 269 -4.25 24.01 -14.30
CA ASN A 269 -5.12 22.86 -14.39
C ASN A 269 -5.69 22.61 -15.81
N LYS A 270 -4.88 22.87 -16.85
CA LYS A 270 -5.21 22.54 -18.24
C LYS A 270 -4.81 21.09 -18.51
N TRP A 271 -5.77 20.31 -19.00
CA TRP A 271 -5.62 18.87 -19.21
C TRP A 271 -5.11 18.49 -20.61
N SER A 272 -4.72 19.44 -21.45
CA SER A 272 -4.32 19.19 -22.84
C SER A 272 -3.13 18.22 -22.95
N PHE A 273 -2.04 18.50 -22.24
CA PHE A 273 -0.88 17.61 -22.19
C PHE A 273 -1.24 16.24 -21.64
N PHE A 274 -1.97 16.19 -20.52
CA PHE A 274 -2.38 14.93 -19.88
C PHE A 274 -3.21 14.09 -20.85
N LYS A 275 -4.29 14.65 -21.42
CA LYS A 275 -5.16 13.93 -22.36
C LYS A 275 -4.39 13.42 -23.58
N LYS A 276 -3.52 14.26 -24.18
CA LYS A 276 -2.73 13.87 -25.35
C LYS A 276 -1.76 12.74 -25.06
N THR A 277 -1.12 12.77 -23.90
CA THR A 277 -0.02 11.84 -23.61
C THR A 277 -0.49 10.60 -22.86
N PHE A 278 -1.33 10.77 -21.84
CA PHE A 278 -1.96 9.67 -21.13
C PHE A 278 -2.97 8.92 -22.01
N GLY A 279 -3.72 9.61 -22.88
CA GLY A 279 -4.64 8.97 -23.82
C GLY A 279 -3.94 8.05 -24.81
N VAL A 280 -2.81 8.49 -25.38
CA VAL A 280 -1.97 7.65 -26.26
C VAL A 280 -1.35 6.49 -25.49
N PHE A 281 -0.87 6.73 -24.26
CA PHE A 281 -0.37 5.69 -23.37
C PHE A 281 -1.44 4.62 -23.09
N ALA A 282 -2.64 5.02 -22.68
CA ALA A 282 -3.74 4.13 -22.36
C ALA A 282 -4.17 3.33 -23.60
N GLY A 283 -4.28 3.99 -24.76
CA GLY A 283 -4.60 3.32 -26.02
C GLY A 283 -3.59 2.24 -26.39
N ILE A 284 -2.29 2.53 -26.32
CA ILE A 284 -1.23 1.55 -26.60
C ILE A 284 -1.26 0.41 -25.58
N ALA A 285 -1.41 0.71 -24.29
CA ALA A 285 -1.49 -0.31 -23.26
C ALA A 285 -2.68 -1.26 -23.51
N ILE A 286 -3.87 -0.72 -23.81
CA ILE A 286 -5.08 -1.50 -24.12
C ILE A 286 -4.87 -2.35 -25.37
N VAL A 287 -4.25 -1.81 -26.41
CA VAL A 287 -3.98 -2.57 -27.66
C VAL A 287 -2.99 -3.71 -27.41
N ILE A 288 -1.89 -3.47 -26.69
CA ILE A 288 -0.92 -4.53 -26.35
C ILE A 288 -1.58 -5.62 -25.49
N ILE A 289 -2.46 -5.22 -24.55
CA ILE A 289 -3.23 -6.15 -23.74
C ILE A 289 -4.25 -6.93 -24.60
N GLY A 290 -4.90 -6.26 -25.56
CA GLY A 290 -5.97 -6.82 -26.39
C GLY A 290 -5.53 -7.71 -27.55
N ILE A 291 -4.35 -7.49 -28.16
CA ILE A 291 -3.89 -8.19 -29.37
C ILE A 291 -3.45 -9.66 -29.16
N GLY A 292 -3.60 -10.23 -27.95
CA GLY A 292 -3.58 -11.70 -27.83
C GLY A 292 -2.20 -12.35 -27.72
N PHE A 293 -1.16 -11.63 -27.29
CA PHE A 293 0.07 -12.26 -26.78
C PHE A 293 -0.12 -12.89 -25.39
N ILE A 294 -1.22 -12.56 -24.71
CA ILE A 294 -1.48 -12.95 -23.31
C ILE A 294 -1.66 -14.45 -23.13
N PRO A 295 -2.48 -15.17 -23.92
CA PRO A 295 -2.68 -16.61 -23.69
C PRO A 295 -1.42 -17.43 -23.99
N TYR A 296 -0.67 -17.07 -25.04
CA TYR A 296 0.51 -17.82 -25.50
C TYR A 296 1.73 -17.63 -24.59
N LEU A 297 2.06 -16.37 -24.21
CA LEU A 297 3.12 -16.11 -23.24
C LEU A 297 2.78 -16.66 -21.87
N ASN A 298 1.53 -16.55 -21.40
CA ASN A 298 1.14 -17.12 -20.11
C ASN A 298 1.28 -18.65 -20.10
N ARG A 299 0.99 -19.32 -21.23
CA ARG A 299 1.20 -20.77 -21.36
C ARG A 299 2.69 -21.13 -21.27
N LEU A 300 3.56 -20.44 -22.01
CA LEU A 300 5.01 -20.64 -21.95
C LEU A 300 5.57 -20.34 -20.55
N ILE A 301 5.09 -19.26 -19.91
CA ILE A 301 5.45 -18.90 -18.54
C ILE A 301 5.02 -19.98 -17.55
N GLY A 302 3.81 -20.49 -17.66
CA GLY A 302 3.31 -21.59 -16.83
C GLY A 302 4.21 -22.81 -16.89
N THR A 303 4.49 -23.33 -18.09
CA THR A 303 5.26 -24.57 -18.27
C THR A 303 6.72 -24.45 -17.85
N THR A 304 7.39 -23.34 -18.18
CA THR A 304 8.79 -23.15 -17.75
C THR A 304 8.90 -22.93 -16.23
N THR A 305 7.97 -22.20 -15.62
CA THR A 305 7.99 -21.97 -14.17
C THR A 305 7.69 -23.24 -13.38
N ASP A 306 6.84 -24.12 -13.90
CA ASP A 306 6.63 -25.46 -13.35
C ASP A 306 7.94 -26.28 -13.42
N GLY A 307 8.66 -26.24 -14.55
CA GLY A 307 9.97 -26.90 -14.69
C GLY A 307 11.07 -26.36 -13.75
N ILE A 308 11.08 -25.06 -13.46
CA ILE A 308 11.99 -24.47 -12.47
C ILE A 308 11.62 -24.96 -11.07
N ALA A 309 10.34 -24.95 -10.70
CA ALA A 309 9.90 -25.40 -9.39
C ALA A 309 10.23 -26.87 -9.12
N THR A 310 10.07 -27.75 -10.11
CA THR A 310 10.46 -29.16 -9.99
C THR A 310 11.97 -29.35 -9.86
N SER A 311 12.78 -28.54 -10.55
CA SER A 311 14.25 -28.55 -10.38
C SER A 311 14.70 -28.20 -8.95
N PHE A 312 13.87 -27.47 -8.19
CA PHE A 312 14.09 -27.14 -6.78
C PHE A 312 13.41 -28.12 -5.80
N GLY A 313 12.91 -29.27 -6.29
CA GLY A 313 12.37 -30.36 -5.47
C GLY A 313 10.86 -30.32 -5.20
N ALA A 314 10.10 -29.48 -5.89
CA ALA A 314 8.63 -29.51 -5.80
C ALA A 314 8.05 -30.77 -6.48
N LEU A 315 7.16 -31.49 -5.80
CA LEU A 315 6.53 -32.73 -6.31
C LEU A 315 5.26 -32.42 -7.12
N GLN A 316 5.24 -32.77 -8.41
CA GLN A 316 4.09 -32.54 -9.28
C GLN A 316 2.97 -33.56 -9.02
N THR A 317 1.93 -33.18 -8.28
CA THR A 317 0.76 -34.03 -8.03
C THR A 317 -0.37 -33.71 -9.02
N GLY A 318 -0.55 -34.55 -10.05
CA GLY A 318 -1.79 -34.64 -10.84
C GLY A 318 -1.85 -33.82 -12.14
N SER A 319 -2.05 -34.51 -13.26
CA SER A 319 -1.98 -33.97 -14.64
C SER A 319 -3.32 -33.57 -15.27
N VAL A 320 -4.34 -33.19 -14.49
CA VAL A 320 -5.71 -33.04 -15.04
C VAL A 320 -6.46 -31.82 -14.51
N SER A 321 -6.31 -30.67 -15.18
CA SER A 321 -7.43 -29.77 -15.57
C SER A 321 -6.93 -28.63 -16.46
N TYR A 322 -7.13 -28.77 -17.77
CA TYR A 322 -6.78 -27.76 -18.77
C TYR A 322 -8.00 -26.92 -19.10
N ASN A 323 -8.11 -25.71 -18.50
CA ASN A 323 -9.09 -24.71 -18.94
C ASN A 323 -8.41 -23.66 -19.84
N PHE A 324 -8.96 -23.50 -21.05
CA PHE A 324 -8.32 -22.83 -22.18
C PHE A 324 -8.36 -21.29 -22.15
N PHE A 325 -8.74 -20.66 -21.04
CA PHE A 325 -8.91 -19.19 -21.04
C PHE A 325 -7.89 -18.41 -20.19
N TRP A 326 -7.35 -18.94 -19.09
CA TRP A 326 -6.29 -18.29 -18.28
C TRP A 326 -5.53 -19.36 -17.48
N TYR A 327 -4.36 -19.82 -17.95
CA TYR A 327 -3.81 -21.11 -17.46
C TYR A 327 -3.21 -21.03 -16.04
N LYS A 328 -3.92 -21.66 -15.09
CA LYS A 328 -3.45 -22.05 -13.75
C LYS A 328 -2.47 -23.22 -13.85
N SER A 329 -1.38 -23.16 -13.07
CA SER A 329 -0.44 -24.27 -12.84
C SER A 329 -1.17 -25.51 -12.30
N THR A 330 -0.63 -26.70 -12.60
CA THR A 330 -1.10 -28.02 -12.15
C THR A 330 -1.03 -28.23 -10.62
N PHE A 331 -0.53 -27.25 -9.86
CA PHE A 331 -0.48 -27.25 -8.40
C PHE A 331 -1.73 -26.67 -7.69
N GLN A 332 -2.85 -26.50 -8.41
CA GLN A 332 -4.18 -26.06 -7.91
C GLN A 332 -4.20 -24.97 -6.82
N LEU A 333 -4.11 -23.71 -7.23
CA LEU A 333 -4.71 -22.59 -6.51
C LEU A 333 -6.15 -22.40 -7.00
N LEU A 334 -7.11 -23.14 -6.43
CA LEU A 334 -8.50 -22.70 -6.32
C LEU A 334 -8.54 -22.01 -4.95
N ASN A 335 -8.65 -20.68 -4.87
CA ASN A 335 -9.87 -19.91 -4.51
C ASN A 335 -10.08 -18.75 -5.50
N ALA A 336 -10.98 -18.97 -6.46
CA ALA A 336 -11.91 -17.94 -6.89
C ALA A 336 -12.92 -17.88 -5.73
N ASP A 337 -12.90 -16.84 -4.89
CA ASP A 337 -13.78 -15.68 -5.12
C ASP A 337 -13.15 -14.33 -4.77
N ASN A 338 -11.82 -14.25 -4.76
CA ASN A 338 -11.04 -13.01 -4.94
C ASN A 338 -9.60 -13.37 -5.36
N ALA A 339 -9.41 -14.16 -6.42
CA ALA A 339 -9.27 -13.67 -7.80
C ALA A 339 -8.65 -12.27 -7.99
N PHE A 340 -8.92 -11.26 -7.15
CA PHE A 340 -8.65 -9.84 -7.40
C PHE A 340 -7.20 -9.47 -7.76
N ILE A 341 -6.22 -10.36 -7.50
CA ILE A 341 -4.80 -10.21 -7.92
C ILE A 341 -4.29 -11.32 -8.86
N THR A 342 -4.93 -12.50 -8.93
CA THR A 342 -5.03 -13.22 -10.22
C THR A 342 -5.43 -12.24 -11.33
N ASN A 343 -6.16 -11.19 -10.91
CA ASN A 343 -6.66 -9.98 -11.56
C ASN A 343 -5.85 -8.68 -11.41
N VAL A 344 -4.61 -8.69 -10.91
CA VAL A 344 -3.63 -7.78 -11.54
C VAL A 344 -3.40 -8.28 -12.98
N VAL A 345 -3.72 -9.58 -13.23
CA VAL A 345 -3.66 -10.31 -14.50
C VAL A 345 -2.22 -10.39 -14.98
N SER A 346 -1.77 -11.48 -15.60
CA SER A 346 -0.73 -11.37 -16.64
C SER A 346 0.47 -10.42 -16.35
N SER A 347 0.97 -10.31 -15.11
CA SER A 347 1.53 -9.04 -14.56
C SER A 347 2.86 -8.61 -15.15
N GLY A 348 3.63 -9.55 -15.70
CA GLY A 348 4.77 -9.25 -16.56
C GLY A 348 4.34 -8.60 -17.87
N ILE A 349 3.26 -9.06 -18.49
CA ILE A 349 2.69 -8.49 -19.72
C ILE A 349 2.01 -7.15 -19.45
N LEU A 350 1.27 -7.01 -18.34
CA LEU A 350 0.72 -5.71 -17.95
C LEU A 350 1.85 -4.71 -17.69
N LEU A 351 2.83 -5.06 -16.87
CA LEU A 351 3.98 -4.17 -16.63
C LEU A 351 4.74 -3.89 -17.93
N PHE A 352 4.94 -4.88 -18.79
CA PHE A 352 5.53 -4.72 -20.11
C PHE A 352 4.71 -3.76 -20.98
N ALA A 353 3.40 -3.93 -21.08
CA ALA A 353 2.50 -3.09 -21.87
C ALA A 353 2.54 -1.64 -21.37
N LEU A 354 2.44 -1.45 -20.05
CA LEU A 354 2.56 -0.14 -19.42
C LEU A 354 3.95 0.46 -19.66
N MET A 355 5.02 -0.34 -19.57
CA MET A 355 6.38 0.16 -19.75
C MET A 355 6.68 0.52 -21.20
N VAL A 356 6.27 -0.31 -22.15
CA VAL A 356 6.40 -0.02 -23.59
C VAL A 356 5.55 1.18 -23.97
N ALA A 357 4.30 1.25 -23.51
CA ALA A 357 3.45 2.42 -23.73
C ALA A 357 4.08 3.70 -23.14
N LEU A 358 4.65 3.62 -21.93
CA LEU A 358 5.33 4.74 -21.29
C LEU A 358 6.55 5.19 -22.08
N LEU A 359 7.40 4.24 -22.51
CA LEU A 359 8.56 4.53 -23.34
C LEU A 359 8.14 5.14 -24.68
N TYR A 360 7.01 4.69 -25.24
CA TYR A 360 6.45 5.21 -26.48
C TYR A 360 6.01 6.67 -26.37
N VAL A 361 5.39 7.08 -25.27
CA VAL A 361 4.98 8.48 -25.08
C VAL A 361 6.11 9.37 -24.55
N THR A 362 7.19 8.78 -24.02
CA THR A 362 8.34 9.53 -23.52
C THR A 362 9.17 10.13 -24.67
N PRO A 363 9.44 11.45 -24.67
CA PRO A 363 10.34 12.07 -25.63
C PRO A 363 11.79 11.61 -25.42
N ALA A 364 12.40 10.99 -26.43
CA ALA A 364 13.79 10.54 -26.43
C ALA A 364 14.32 10.33 -27.87
N LYS A 365 15.65 10.24 -28.03
CA LYS A 365 16.29 9.89 -29.31
C LYS A 365 15.79 8.51 -29.77
N LYS A 366 15.40 8.37 -31.05
CA LYS A 366 14.81 7.13 -31.61
C LYS A 366 15.62 5.87 -31.28
N LEU A 367 16.95 5.94 -31.39
CA LEU A 367 17.86 4.82 -31.07
C LEU A 367 17.76 4.40 -29.59
N ASN A 368 17.87 5.35 -28.65
CA ASN A 368 17.83 5.06 -27.22
C ASN A 368 16.46 4.54 -26.78
N LYS A 369 15.41 5.06 -27.40
CA LYS A 369 14.04 4.61 -27.20
C LYS A 369 13.83 3.18 -27.74
N GLY A 370 14.37 2.88 -28.93
CA GLY A 370 14.37 1.53 -29.49
C GLY A 370 15.11 0.53 -28.60
N LEU A 371 16.30 0.88 -28.11
CA LEU A 371 17.06 0.06 -27.15
C LEU A 371 16.29 -0.17 -25.85
N ALA A 372 15.66 0.87 -25.29
CA ALA A 372 14.86 0.74 -24.08
C ALA A 372 13.66 -0.19 -24.30
N ILE A 373 12.93 -0.02 -25.41
CA ILE A 373 11.79 -0.88 -25.77
C ILE A 373 12.25 -2.33 -25.98
N GLY A 374 13.41 -2.57 -26.60
CA GLY A 374 13.96 -3.91 -26.80
C GLY A 374 14.45 -4.58 -25.52
N LEU A 375 15.05 -3.83 -24.59
CA LEU A 375 15.52 -4.35 -23.30
C LEU A 375 14.38 -4.65 -22.32
N THR A 376 13.28 -3.89 -22.39
CA THR A 376 12.12 -4.05 -21.51
C THR A 376 11.60 -5.50 -21.42
N PRO A 377 11.28 -6.19 -22.54
CA PRO A 377 10.84 -7.59 -22.50
C PRO A 377 11.94 -8.55 -22.03
N VAL A 378 13.20 -8.31 -22.42
CA VAL A 378 14.36 -9.15 -22.05
C VAL A 378 14.61 -9.13 -20.55
N ILE A 379 14.22 -8.07 -19.84
CA ILE A 379 14.36 -7.96 -18.40
C ILE A 379 13.09 -8.45 -17.69
N ILE A 380 11.92 -7.97 -18.11
CA ILE A 380 10.65 -8.27 -17.44
C ILE A 380 10.33 -9.76 -17.50
N PHE A 381 10.46 -10.40 -18.66
CA PHE A 381 10.07 -11.80 -18.78
C PHE A 381 10.95 -12.72 -17.94
N PRO A 382 12.28 -12.78 -18.11
CA PRO A 382 13.14 -13.69 -17.33
C PRO A 382 13.03 -13.50 -15.82
N LEU A 383 12.96 -12.24 -15.34
CA LEU A 383 12.80 -11.98 -13.91
C LEU A 383 11.42 -12.41 -13.42
N ASN A 384 10.36 -12.24 -14.22
CA ASN A 384 9.04 -12.74 -13.87
C ASN A 384 8.97 -14.29 -13.86
N PHE A 385 9.66 -14.97 -14.78
CA PHE A 385 9.83 -16.42 -14.73
C PHE A 385 10.51 -16.84 -13.42
N LEU A 386 11.63 -16.20 -13.08
CA LEU A 386 12.36 -16.50 -11.84
C LEU A 386 11.49 -16.25 -10.61
N ARG A 387 10.78 -15.11 -10.55
CA ARG A 387 9.84 -14.78 -9.47
C ARG A 387 8.79 -15.84 -9.28
N LEU A 388 8.12 -16.25 -10.36
CA LEU A 388 7.06 -17.25 -10.31
C LEU A 388 7.59 -18.61 -9.86
N GLY A 389 8.77 -19.03 -10.34
CA GLY A 389 9.43 -20.26 -9.89
C GLY A 389 9.77 -20.23 -8.40
N VAL A 390 10.42 -19.16 -7.94
CA VAL A 390 10.79 -18.96 -6.52
C VAL A 390 9.55 -18.88 -5.64
N GLN A 391 8.51 -18.15 -6.06
CA GLN A 391 7.27 -18.04 -5.32
C GLN A 391 6.59 -19.42 -5.16
N LYS A 392 6.47 -20.18 -6.26
CA LYS A 392 5.91 -21.54 -6.21
C LYS A 392 6.70 -22.46 -5.28
N TRP A 393 8.02 -22.43 -5.36
CA TRP A 393 8.89 -23.19 -4.47
C TRP A 393 8.71 -22.80 -3.00
N ALA A 394 8.68 -21.50 -2.70
CA ALA A 394 8.48 -20.99 -1.35
C ALA A 394 7.10 -21.36 -0.81
N THR A 395 6.04 -21.22 -1.62
CA THR A 395 4.69 -21.64 -1.29
C THR A 395 4.64 -23.13 -0.98
N TRP A 396 5.27 -23.97 -1.80
CA TRP A 396 5.36 -25.41 -1.56
C TRP A 396 6.09 -25.74 -0.25
N LYS A 397 7.20 -25.04 0.05
CA LYS A 397 7.94 -25.22 1.32
C LYS A 397 7.13 -24.83 2.55
N VAL A 398 6.31 -23.78 2.46
CA VAL A 398 5.43 -23.34 3.56
C VAL A 398 4.28 -24.33 3.74
N ALA A 399 3.62 -24.72 2.65
CA ALA A 399 2.49 -25.66 2.68
C ALA A 399 2.85 -27.06 3.18
N ASN A 400 4.09 -27.53 2.92
CA ASN A 400 4.56 -28.86 3.34
C ASN A 400 5.54 -28.79 4.53
N GLY A 401 5.66 -27.63 5.19
CA GLY A 401 6.52 -27.43 6.35
C GLY A 401 5.81 -27.74 7.66
N ILE A 402 6.57 -28.03 8.72
CA ILE A 402 6.05 -28.32 10.08
C ILE A 402 5.33 -27.10 10.73
N LEU A 403 5.38 -25.94 10.07
CA LEU A 403 4.86 -24.68 10.58
C LEU A 403 3.33 -24.63 10.65
N SER A 404 2.61 -25.31 9.73
CA SER A 404 1.13 -25.34 9.73
C SER A 404 0.56 -25.87 11.05
N ASP A 405 1.26 -26.83 11.66
CA ASP A 405 0.74 -27.58 12.80
C ASP A 405 1.29 -27.07 14.13
N THR A 406 2.53 -26.56 14.14
CA THR A 406 3.23 -26.17 15.38
C THR A 406 3.19 -24.67 15.67
N LYS A 407 3.07 -23.83 14.64
CA LYS A 407 3.08 -22.36 14.74
C LYS A 407 2.15 -21.75 13.69
N PRO A 408 0.83 -21.95 13.81
CA PRO A 408 -0.17 -21.59 12.81
C PRO A 408 -0.22 -20.09 12.48
N LEU A 409 -0.03 -19.23 13.48
CA LEU A 409 0.03 -17.78 13.31
C LEU A 409 1.29 -17.35 12.55
N LEU A 410 2.40 -18.06 12.75
CA LEU A 410 3.61 -17.86 11.95
C LEU A 410 3.41 -18.38 10.53
N TYR A 411 2.69 -19.49 10.36
CA TYR A 411 2.31 -20.02 9.04
C TYR A 411 1.46 -19.01 8.26
N GLU A 412 0.39 -18.44 8.83
CA GLU A 412 -0.43 -17.41 8.16
C GLU A 412 0.42 -16.20 7.74
N ASN A 413 1.23 -15.66 8.66
CA ASN A 413 2.09 -14.52 8.35
C ASN A 413 3.11 -14.84 7.25
N VAL A 414 3.74 -16.02 7.29
CA VAL A 414 4.71 -16.45 6.27
C VAL A 414 4.03 -16.73 4.94
N ALA A 415 2.84 -17.35 4.95
CA ALA A 415 2.03 -17.60 3.77
C ALA A 415 1.66 -16.27 3.09
N ASP A 416 1.17 -15.28 3.85
CA ASP A 416 0.88 -13.93 3.36
C ASP A 416 2.13 -13.22 2.81
N ILE A 417 3.28 -13.38 3.47
CA ILE A 417 4.54 -12.85 2.96
C ILE A 417 4.87 -13.45 1.59
N VAL A 418 4.72 -14.76 1.43
CA VAL A 418 5.06 -15.47 0.19
C VAL A 418 4.04 -15.21 -0.93
N THR A 419 2.75 -15.15 -0.61
CA THR A 419 1.68 -14.99 -1.61
C THR A 419 1.45 -13.53 -1.99
N THR A 420 1.62 -12.59 -1.06
CA THR A 420 1.24 -11.18 -1.24
C THR A 420 2.45 -10.24 -1.26
N TRP A 421 3.28 -10.28 -0.22
CA TRP A 421 4.36 -9.29 -0.05
C TRP A 421 5.57 -9.53 -0.98
N PHE A 422 5.97 -10.78 -1.17
CA PHE A 422 7.09 -11.13 -2.05
C PHE A 422 6.86 -10.68 -3.49
N PRO A 423 5.70 -10.98 -4.14
CA PRO A 423 5.39 -10.43 -5.46
C PRO A 423 5.39 -8.90 -5.47
N PHE A 424 4.81 -8.26 -4.46
CA PHE A 424 4.75 -6.80 -4.35
C PHE A 424 6.14 -6.16 -4.35
N PHE A 425 7.03 -6.59 -3.45
CA PHE A 425 8.40 -6.06 -3.37
C PHE A 425 9.20 -6.37 -4.64
N PHE A 426 9.05 -7.57 -5.20
CA PHE A 426 9.69 -7.92 -6.47
C PHE A 426 9.31 -6.94 -7.59
N TRP A 427 8.03 -6.62 -7.76
CA TRP A 427 7.58 -5.70 -8.81
C TRP A 427 8.06 -4.27 -8.59
N ILE A 428 8.11 -3.81 -7.33
CA ILE A 428 8.68 -2.49 -6.99
C ILE A 428 10.16 -2.43 -7.37
N LEU A 429 10.93 -3.46 -7.01
CA LEU A 429 12.36 -3.53 -7.30
C LEU A 429 12.61 -3.63 -8.81
N LEU A 430 11.83 -4.43 -9.53
CA LEU A 430 11.91 -4.54 -10.98
C LEU A 430 11.59 -3.21 -11.67
N PHE A 431 10.52 -2.54 -11.26
CA PHE A 431 10.16 -1.23 -11.77
C PHE A 431 11.30 -0.22 -11.50
N ALA A 432 11.81 -0.14 -10.27
CA ALA A 432 12.92 0.74 -9.93
C ALA A 432 14.18 0.45 -10.77
N GLY A 433 14.52 -0.82 -10.96
CA GLY A 433 15.64 -1.26 -11.81
C GLY A 433 15.47 -0.83 -13.27
N LEU A 434 14.29 -1.03 -13.86
CA LEU A 434 13.98 -0.57 -15.22
C LEU A 434 14.10 0.96 -15.33
N MET A 435 13.60 1.70 -14.35
CA MET A 435 13.72 3.17 -14.35
C MET A 435 15.18 3.65 -14.28
N LEU A 436 16.06 2.93 -13.57
CA LEU A 436 17.49 3.21 -13.56
C LEU A 436 18.14 2.94 -14.92
N ILE A 437 17.76 1.85 -15.59
CA ILE A 437 18.24 1.52 -16.94
C ILE A 437 17.79 2.58 -17.95
N TYR A 438 16.51 2.96 -17.94
CA TYR A 438 16.00 4.03 -18.81
C TYR A 438 16.73 5.35 -18.56
N ARG A 439 17.01 5.65 -17.28
CA ARG A 439 17.81 6.83 -16.92
C ARG A 439 19.22 6.78 -17.52
N ALA A 440 19.88 5.62 -17.51
CA ALA A 440 21.19 5.41 -18.15
C ALA A 440 21.11 5.58 -19.68
N LEU A 441 20.03 5.09 -20.30
CA LEU A 441 19.72 5.28 -21.72
C LEU A 441 19.25 6.70 -22.08
N LYS A 442 19.24 7.64 -21.12
CA LYS A 442 18.73 9.02 -21.29
C LYS A 442 17.25 9.08 -21.69
N VAL A 443 16.48 8.02 -21.46
CA VAL A 443 15.01 7.99 -21.61
C VAL A 443 14.39 8.43 -20.28
N ARG A 444 13.84 9.63 -20.24
CA ARG A 444 13.34 10.28 -19.00
C ARG A 444 11.91 9.87 -18.67
N ALA A 445 11.62 8.56 -18.69
CA ALA A 445 10.27 8.01 -18.46
C ALA A 445 9.70 8.41 -17.08
N PHE A 446 10.56 8.54 -16.06
CA PHE A 446 10.13 8.97 -14.73
C PHE A 446 9.55 10.38 -14.74
N SER A 447 10.16 11.29 -15.50
CA SER A 447 9.69 12.67 -15.62
C SER A 447 8.30 12.73 -16.24
N MET A 448 8.00 11.80 -17.16
CA MET A 448 6.70 11.69 -17.79
C MET A 448 5.62 11.24 -16.79
N MET A 449 5.86 10.13 -16.09
CA MET A 449 4.96 9.64 -15.04
C MET A 449 4.74 10.66 -13.94
N TRP A 450 5.81 11.34 -13.50
CA TRP A 450 5.73 12.36 -12.47
C TRP A 450 4.89 13.56 -12.92
N SER A 451 4.92 13.92 -14.21
CA SER A 451 4.08 15.00 -14.75
C SER A 451 2.60 14.64 -14.66
N TRP A 452 2.25 13.38 -14.98
CA TRP A 452 0.88 12.88 -14.81
C TRP A 452 0.44 12.85 -13.34
N LEU A 453 1.29 12.32 -12.45
CA LEU A 453 1.01 12.28 -11.02
C LEU A 453 0.82 13.69 -10.45
N HIS A 454 1.68 14.64 -10.84
CA HIS A 454 1.58 16.02 -10.38
C HIS A 454 0.27 16.69 -10.83
N GLN A 455 -0.17 16.45 -12.07
CA GLN A 455 -1.49 16.91 -12.56
C GLN A 455 -2.63 16.35 -11.69
N LEU A 456 -2.61 15.05 -11.40
CA LEU A 456 -3.64 14.40 -10.58
C LEU A 456 -3.66 14.94 -9.16
N VAL A 457 -2.49 15.07 -8.51
CA VAL A 457 -2.38 15.59 -7.15
C VAL A 457 -2.88 17.02 -7.05
N ILE A 458 -2.55 17.88 -8.02
CA ILE A 458 -3.04 19.27 -8.05
C ILE A 458 -4.55 19.31 -8.25
N THR A 459 -5.10 18.47 -9.11
CA THR A 459 -6.55 18.40 -9.34
C THR A 459 -7.29 17.89 -8.09
N LEU A 460 -6.76 16.84 -7.44
CA LEU A 460 -7.33 16.32 -6.20
C LEU A 460 -7.28 17.37 -5.08
N GLY A 461 -6.16 18.08 -4.95
CA GLY A 461 -6.04 19.20 -4.01
C GLY A 461 -7.09 20.28 -4.25
N TRP A 462 -7.43 20.54 -5.51
CA TRP A 462 -8.53 21.44 -5.86
C TRP A 462 -9.91 20.88 -5.48
N LEU A 463 -10.20 19.62 -5.81
CA LEU A 463 -11.49 18.97 -5.52
C LEU A 463 -11.78 18.88 -4.03
N VAL A 464 -10.75 18.68 -3.22
CA VAL A 464 -10.86 18.56 -1.75
C VAL A 464 -10.74 19.94 -1.06
N GLY A 465 -10.61 21.02 -1.82
CA GLY A 465 -10.54 22.39 -1.28
C GLY A 465 -9.23 22.74 -0.58
N LEU A 466 -8.18 21.93 -0.75
CA LEU A 466 -6.84 22.19 -0.24
C LEU A 466 -6.07 23.20 -1.11
N ARG A 467 -6.61 23.58 -2.27
CA ARG A 467 -6.00 24.56 -3.18
C ARG A 467 -7.07 25.42 -3.88
N ASP A 468 -6.79 26.71 -3.97
CA ASP A 468 -7.67 27.67 -4.64
C ASP A 468 -7.86 27.37 -6.13
N LYS A 469 -9.06 27.69 -6.64
CA LYS A 469 -9.38 27.59 -8.06
C LYS A 469 -8.37 28.42 -8.88
N PRO A 470 -7.83 27.90 -10.01
CA PRO A 470 -6.87 28.62 -10.84
C PRO A 470 -7.32 30.02 -11.32
N ARG A 471 -8.64 30.25 -11.44
CA ARG A 471 -9.19 31.57 -11.79
C ARG A 471 -9.29 32.53 -10.59
N ALA A 472 -9.45 32.03 -9.36
CA ALA A 472 -9.48 32.85 -8.16
C ALA A 472 -8.12 33.48 -7.82
N LEU A 473 -7.01 32.89 -8.30
CA LEU A 473 -5.65 33.43 -8.16
C LEU A 473 -5.36 34.62 -9.09
N ILE A 474 -6.07 34.73 -10.22
CA ILE A 474 -5.96 35.89 -11.12
C ILE A 474 -6.75 37.05 -10.54
N ASP A 475 -7.97 36.77 -10.04
CA ASP A 475 -8.81 37.79 -9.40
C ASP A 475 -8.19 38.28 -8.08
N SER A 476 -7.62 37.41 -7.24
CA SER A 476 -6.97 37.82 -5.99
C SER A 476 -5.65 38.56 -6.18
N LYS A 477 -4.85 38.22 -7.20
CA LYS A 477 -3.67 39.03 -7.56
C LYS A 477 -4.07 40.38 -8.14
N ALA A 478 -5.11 40.43 -8.97
CA ALA A 478 -5.65 41.68 -9.51
C ALA A 478 -6.17 42.59 -8.37
N ILE A 479 -6.89 42.04 -7.39
CA ILE A 479 -7.38 42.73 -6.20
C ILE A 479 -6.23 43.20 -5.29
N ALA A 480 -5.18 42.40 -5.13
CA ALA A 480 -4.01 42.80 -4.34
C ALA A 480 -3.17 43.91 -5.01
N THR A 481 -3.15 43.98 -6.36
CA THR A 481 -2.54 45.11 -7.09
C THR A 481 -3.41 46.36 -7.11
N SER A 482 -4.75 46.24 -7.05
CA SER A 482 -5.64 47.40 -6.97
C SER A 482 -5.76 47.98 -5.55
N ALA A 483 -5.59 47.16 -4.52
CA ALA A 483 -5.59 47.60 -3.12
C ALA A 483 -4.25 48.19 -2.65
N GLY A 484 -3.21 48.17 -3.48
CA GLY A 484 -1.91 48.79 -3.23
C GLY A 484 -1.68 50.09 -4.01
N SER A 485 -2.71 50.61 -4.68
CA SER A 485 -2.65 51.83 -5.49
C SER A 485 -3.73 52.86 -5.11
N GLU A 486 -4.28 52.78 -3.90
CA GLU A 486 -5.09 53.85 -3.29
C GLU A 486 -4.45 54.33 -1.98
#